data_AF-A0AAV9ZYS8-F1
#
_entry.id   AF-A0AAV9ZYS8-F1
#
_cell.length_a   1.000
_cell.length_b   1.000
_cell.length_c   1.000
_cell.angle_alpha   90.00
_cell.angle_beta   90.00
_cell.angle_gamma   90.00
#
_symmetry.space_group_name_H-M   'P 1'
#
loop_
_entity.id
_entity.type
_entity.pdbx_description
1 polymer ?
#
loop_
_entity_poly.entity_id
_entity_poly.type
_entity_poly.pdbx_seq_one_letter_code
_entity_poly.pdbx_strand_id
1 'polypeptide(L)' 'MSSNPLRIQELLDLCITHLSESPADLLSCSLVARSWVSAAQSELFRIPNLMSLRSPSDRAAGKF' A
#
# COMPACT_ATOMS: atom_id res chain seq x y z
N MET A 1 16.50 -11.81 28.48
CA MET A 1 16.15 -11.46 27.09
C MET A 1 14.70 -11.01 27.11
N SER A 2 14.43 -9.71 26.94
CA SER A 2 13.06 -9.18 27.02
C SER A 2 12.37 -9.40 25.68
N SER A 3 11.49 -10.40 25.60
CA SER A 3 10.56 -10.54 24.48
C SER A 3 9.49 -9.47 24.66
N ASN A 4 9.66 -8.29 24.06
CA ASN A 4 8.59 -7.30 24.01
C ASN A 4 7.50 -7.83 23.07
N PRO A 5 6.29 -8.14 23.57
CA PRO A 5 5.20 -8.49 22.68
C PRO A 5 4.83 -7.21 21.92
N LEU A 6 5.09 -7.19 20.62
CA LEU A 6 4.58 -6.14 19.75
C LEU A 6 3.06 -6.08 19.93
N ARG A 7 2.53 -4.88 20.13
CA ARG A 7 1.08 -4.71 20.16
C ARG A 7 0.54 -5.05 18.76
N ILE A 8 -0.69 -5.55 18.71
CA ILE A 8 -1.35 -5.92 17.45
C ILE A 8 -1.24 -4.78 16.42
N GLN A 9 -1.37 -3.53 16.85
CA GLN A 9 -1.23 -2.36 15.98
C GLN A 9 0.18 -2.23 15.36
N GLU A 10 1.24 -2.42 16.14
CA GLU A 10 2.62 -2.30 15.65
C GLU A 10 2.94 -3.39 14.63
N LEU A 11 2.39 -4.60 14.83
CA LEU A 11 2.51 -5.70 13.88
C LEU A 11 1.76 -5.37 12.57
N LEU A 12 0.56 -4.80 12.67
CA LEU A 12 -0.22 -4.36 11.50
C LEU A 12 0.51 -3.28 10.72
N ASP A 13 1.04 -2.27 11.41
CA ASP A 13 1.78 -1.17 10.79
C ASP A 13 3.02 -1.70 10.05
N LEU A 14 3.74 -2.65 10.65
CA LEU A 14 4.89 -3.31 10.03
C LEU A 14 4.48 -4.11 8.77
N CYS A 15 3.43 -4.94 8.86
CA CYS A 15 2.93 -5.70 7.73
C CYS A 15 2.49 -4.79 6.56
N ILE A 16 1.77 -3.70 6.86
CA ILE A 16 1.28 -2.76 5.85
C ILE A 16 2.45 -1.98 5.22
N THR A 17 3.49 -1.63 6.00
CA THR A 17 4.70 -0.98 5.48
C THR A 17 5.40 -1.83 4.41
N HIS A 18 5.40 -3.16 4.56
CA HIS A 18 5.97 -4.07 3.56
C HIS A 18 5.18 -4.15 2.25
N LEU A 19 3.96 -3.60 2.21
CA LEU A 19 3.13 -3.51 1.00
C LEU A 19 3.27 -2.16 0.29
N SER A 20 4.18 -1.30 0.74
CA SER A 20 4.37 0.07 0.22
C SER A 20 4.61 0.15 -1.28
N GLU A 21 5.10 -0.89 -1.94
CA GLU A 21 5.32 -0.90 -3.40
C GLU A 21 4.06 -1.23 -4.21
N SER A 22 2.98 -1.68 -3.57
CA SER A 22 1.75 -2.12 -4.23
C SER A 22 0.54 -1.30 -3.76
N PRO A 23 0.20 -0.22 -4.48
CA PRO A 23 -0.99 0.57 -4.17
C PRO A 23 -2.28 -0.25 -4.17
N ALA A 24 -2.38 -1.29 -5.00
CA ALA A 24 -3.53 -2.18 -5.06
C ALA A 24 -3.71 -2.99 -3.76
N ASP A 25 -2.61 -3.48 -3.19
CA ASP A 25 -2.65 -4.23 -1.93
C ASP A 25 -2.93 -3.29 -0.75
N LEU A 26 -2.35 -2.08 -0.75
CA LEU A 26 -2.66 -1.07 0.27
C LEU A 26 -4.14 -0.64 0.23
N LEU A 27 -4.71 -0.46 -0.97
CA LEU A 27 -6.15 -0.20 -1.13
C LEU A 27 -6.97 -1.37 -0.58
N SER A 28 -6.56 -2.61 -0.86
CA SER A 28 -7.22 -3.81 -0.32
C SER A 28 -7.15 -3.85 1.21
N CYS A 29 -6.02 -3.52 1.81
CA CYS A 29 -5.86 -3.41 3.27
C CYS A 29 -6.82 -2.40 3.90
N SER A 30 -7.10 -1.28 3.22
CA SER A 30 -8.02 -0.26 3.73
C SER A 30 -9.48 -0.76 3.85
N LEU A 31 -9.83 -1.86 3.17
CA LEU A 31 -11.18 -2.44 3.17
C LEU A 31 -11.37 -3.56 4.20
N VAL A 32 -10.30 -4.05 4.83
CA VAL A 32 -10.36 -5.20 5.75
C VAL A 32 -11.08 -4.85 7.05
N ALA A 33 -10.67 -3.75 7.69
CA ALA A 33 -11.25 -3.29 8.95
C ALA A 33 -10.96 -1.79 9.15
N ARG A 34 -11.82 -1.12 9.94
CA ARG A 34 -11.64 0.31 10.26
C ARG A 34 -10.27 0.64 10.87
N SER A 35 -9.71 -0.26 11.67
CA SER A 35 -8.39 -0.07 12.30
C SER A 35 -7.22 -0.12 11.31
N TRP A 36 -7.42 -0.68 10.11
CA TRP A 36 -6.37 -0.79 9.08
C TRP A 36 -6.31 0.42 8.17
N VAL A 37 -7.41 1.19 8.07
CA VAL A 37 -7.56 2.33 7.16
C VAL A 37 -6.43 3.34 7.36
N SER A 38 -6.16 3.74 8.60
CA SER A 38 -5.17 4.78 8.88
C SER A 38 -3.76 4.36 8.46
N ALA A 39 -3.37 3.12 8.74
CA ALA A 39 -2.06 2.60 8.38
C ALA A 39 -1.91 2.45 6.86
N ALA A 40 -2.91 1.88 6.19
CA ALA A 40 -2.92 1.71 4.74
C ALA A 40 -2.89 3.04 3.98
N GLN A 41 -3.67 4.03 4.43
CA GLN A 41 -3.65 5.37 3.84
C GLN A 41 -2.33 6.09 4.06
N SER A 42 -1.73 5.97 5.25
CA SER A 42 -0.41 6.55 5.53
C SER A 42 0.63 6.06 4.53
N GLU A 43 0.66 4.76 4.23
CA GLU A 43 1.58 4.23 3.22
C GLU A 43 1.22 4.67 1.79
N LEU A 44 -0.07 4.70 1.43
CA LEU A 44 -0.51 5.17 0.10
C LEU A 44 -0.06 6.61 -0.18
N PHE A 45 -0.12 7.48 0.83
CA PHE A 45 0.30 8.88 0.71
C PHE A 45 1.79 9.12 1.02
N ARG A 46 2.50 8.14 1.58
CA ARG A 46 3.94 8.20 1.78
C ARG A 46 4.70 8.13 0.45
N ILE A 47 4.18 7.43 -0.55
CA ILE A 47 4.82 7.28 -1.87
C ILE A 47 4.68 8.60 -2.65
N PRO A 48 5.77 9.33 -2.97
CA PRO A 48 5.70 10.59 -3.71
C PRO A 48 5.33 10.44 -5.20
N ASN A 49 5.03 9.24 -5.69
CA ASN A 49 4.92 8.96 -7.13
C ASN A 49 3.49 9.02 -7.65
N LEU A 50 2.92 10.21 -7.61
CA LEU A 50 1.66 10.54 -8.28
C LEU A 50 1.80 10.67 -9.82
N MET A 51 2.97 10.38 -10.40
CA MET A 51 3.25 10.59 -11.84
C MET A 51 3.61 9.35 -12.67
N SER A 52 3.70 8.13 -12.12
CA SER A 52 4.12 6.95 -12.91
C SER A 52 2.99 6.05 -13.43
N LEU A 53 1.71 6.40 -13.21
CA LEU A 53 0.54 5.60 -13.63
C LEU A 53 -0.27 6.19 -14.80
N ARG A 54 0.32 7.09 -15.60
CA ARG A 54 -0.12 7.31 -17.00
C ARG A 54 0.85 6.51 -17.88
N SER A 55 0.50 5.51 -18.68
CA SER A 55 -0.74 4.82 -19.06
C SER A 55 -0.30 3.52 -19.76
N PRO A 56 -0.99 2.36 -19.65
CA PRO A 56 -0.71 1.20 -20.51
C PRO A 56 -1.08 1.41 -21.99
N SER A 57 -1.59 2.59 -22.37
CA SER A 57 -2.20 2.87 -23.68
C SER A 57 -1.23 2.99 -24.87
N ASP A 58 0.09 2.90 -24.67
CA ASP A 58 1.06 2.98 -25.79
C ASP A 58 1.37 1.63 -26.45
N ARG A 59 0.78 0.51 -25.99
CA ARG A 59 0.97 -0.81 -26.63
C ARG A 59 -0.07 -1.16 -27.71
N ALA A 60 -1.03 -0.28 -27.98
CA ALA A 60 -2.12 -0.54 -28.93
C ALA A 60 -2.38 0.62 -29.90
N ALA A 61 -1.35 1.17 -30.52
CA ALA A 61 -1.45 1.75 -31.86
C ALA A 61 -0.71 0.78 -32.78
N GLY A 62 -1.38 -0.24 -33.31
CA GLY A 62 -2.30 -0.01 -34.42
C GLY A 62 -1.46 0.11 -35.69
N LYS A 63 -0.88 -1.02 -36.10
CA LYS A 63 -0.32 -1.18 -37.44
C LYS A 63 -1.46 -0.95 -38.44
N PHE A 64 -1.37 0.11 -39.22
CA PHE A 64 -2.03 0.26 -40.52
C PHE A 64 -0.99 0.83 -41.48
#